data_AF-A0A498G6P4-F1
#
_entry.id   AF-A0A498G6P4-F1
#
_cell.length_a   1.000
_cell.length_b   1.000
_cell.length_c   1.000
_cell.angle_alpha   90.00
_cell.angle_beta   90.00
_cell.angle_gamma   90.00
#
_symmetry.space_group_name_H-M   'P 1'
#
loop_
_entity.id
_entity.type
_entity.pdbx_description
1 polymer ?
#
loop_
_entity_poly.entity_id
_entity_poly.type
_entity_poly.pdbx_seq_one_letter_code
_entity_poly.pdbx_strand_id
1 'polypeptide(L)'
;MTGTRGVASLVGILLMVAVTVIVGAMLSVMVLGIGEQLDAAGEPRVFEDATIELGAEYRSWNGGGGANNPDVDIINLVYQQGPIFESDQIGSILIKWTGDNGYGGQLRFVNPSRFTDSTDQQYHSGDVGTVCTGEIQAGGVLTFRMVHNEGQEGGDTDPADTIPGTNEQFGVRYVESGWNGIVANGEPFFSTENRYPIEYSGDRPIEPGDSVEIWFLGNEDEIVLAKSSDVASQYTGTPTERDSAPTGC
;
A
#
# COMPACT_ATOMS: atom_id res chain seq x y z
N MET A 1 18.79 -19.92 -74.95
CA MET A 1 17.90 -19.39 -73.90
C MET A 1 18.20 -20.12 -72.61
N THR A 2 19.10 -19.60 -71.79
CA THR A 2 19.52 -20.20 -70.51
C THR A 2 19.77 -19.05 -69.55
N GLY A 3 18.97 -18.90 -68.50
CA GLY A 3 19.22 -17.83 -67.53
C GLY A 3 18.14 -17.48 -66.50
N THR A 4 16.98 -18.13 -66.45
CA THR A 4 15.90 -17.72 -65.53
C THR A 4 15.52 -18.74 -64.47
N ARG A 5 16.11 -19.95 -64.45
CA ARG A 5 15.75 -21.00 -63.47
C ARG A 5 16.65 -21.09 -62.23
N GLY A 6 17.84 -20.47 -62.24
CA GLY A 6 18.76 -20.47 -61.09
C GLY A 6 18.56 -19.30 -60.11
N VAL A 7 18.11 -18.14 -60.62
CA VAL A 7 18.01 -16.90 -59.82
C VAL A 7 16.83 -16.97 -58.85
N ALA A 8 15.68 -17.52 -59.27
CA ALA A 8 14.51 -17.66 -58.41
C ALA A 8 14.75 -18.59 -57.21
N SER A 9 15.52 -19.67 -57.40
CA SER A 9 15.86 -20.59 -56.31
C SER A 9 16.83 -19.95 -55.32
N LEU A 10 17.80 -19.16 -55.80
CA LEU A 10 18.77 -18.47 -54.95
C LEU A 10 18.09 -17.36 -54.12
N VAL A 11 17.19 -16.59 -54.75
CA VAL A 11 16.40 -15.55 -54.08
C VAL A 11 15.46 -16.15 -53.04
N GLY A 12 14.82 -17.29 -53.35
CA GLY A 12 13.98 -18.01 -52.39
C GLY A 12 14.74 -18.49 -51.15
N ILE A 13 15.95 -19.02 -51.33
CA ILE A 13 16.81 -19.46 -50.21
C ILE A 13 17.27 -18.26 -49.38
N LEU A 14 17.71 -17.17 -50.01
CA LEU A 14 18.13 -15.96 -49.30
C LEU A 14 16.99 -15.33 -48.51
N LEU A 15 15.78 -15.28 -49.07
CA LEU A 15 14.60 -14.80 -48.36
C LEU A 15 14.24 -15.69 -47.18
N MET A 16 14.30 -17.01 -47.35
CA MET A 16 13.98 -17.95 -46.27
C MET A 16 14.99 -17.82 -45.12
N VAL A 17 16.29 -17.70 -45.41
CA VAL A 17 17.33 -17.46 -44.40
C VAL A 17 17.12 -16.11 -43.70
N ALA A 18 16.81 -15.05 -44.44
CA ALA A 18 16.54 -13.74 -43.85
C ALA A 18 15.33 -13.78 -42.90
N VAL A 19 14.24 -14.45 -43.29
CA VAL A 19 13.05 -14.62 -42.43
C VAL A 19 13.40 -15.45 -41.20
N THR A 20 14.14 -16.56 -41.34
CA THR A 20 14.54 -17.38 -40.20
C THR A 20 15.44 -16.62 -39.22
N VAL A 21 16.35 -15.79 -39.71
CA VAL A 21 17.21 -14.94 -38.86
C VAL A 21 16.38 -13.88 -38.13
N ILE A 22 15.43 -13.23 -38.81
CA ILE A 22 14.55 -12.23 -38.19
C ILE A 22 13.66 -12.87 -37.12
N VAL A 23 13.02 -13.99 -37.43
CA VAL A 23 12.16 -14.73 -36.48
C VAL A 23 12.99 -15.24 -35.30
N GLY A 24 14.19 -15.78 -35.55
CA GLY A 24 15.10 -16.22 -34.49
C GLY A 24 15.57 -15.07 -33.59
N ALA A 25 15.88 -13.91 -34.15
CA ALA A 25 16.25 -12.72 -33.40
C ALA A 25 15.07 -12.19 -32.56
N MET A 26 13.86 -12.14 -33.14
CA MET A 26 12.65 -11.72 -32.42
C MET A 26 12.31 -12.64 -31.26
N LEU A 27 12.41 -13.96 -31.46
CA LEU A 27 12.20 -14.95 -30.39
C LEU A 27 13.29 -14.86 -29.31
N SER A 28 14.55 -14.59 -29.70
CA SER A 28 15.65 -14.42 -28.74
C SER A 28 15.48 -13.17 -27.87
N VAL A 29 15.03 -12.05 -28.44
CA VAL A 29 14.73 -10.82 -27.70
C VAL A 29 13.55 -11.02 -26.75
N MET A 30 12.50 -11.75 -27.17
CA MET A 30 11.38 -12.10 -26.27
C MET A 30 11.82 -13.01 -25.12
N VAL A 31 12.67 -14.01 -25.38
CA VAL A 31 13.16 -14.93 -24.33
C VAL A 31 14.09 -14.21 -23.33
N LEU A 32 14.95 -13.30 -23.80
CA LEU A 32 15.78 -12.45 -22.93
C LEU A 32 14.91 -11.52 -22.07
N GLY A 33 13.87 -10.89 -22.65
CA GLY A 33 12.95 -10.03 -21.89
C GLY A 33 12.11 -10.77 -20.86
N ILE A 34 11.74 -12.04 -21.11
CA ILE A 34 11.05 -12.89 -20.13
C ILE A 34 12.01 -13.36 -19.02
N GLY A 35 13.27 -13.64 -19.37
CA GLY A 35 14.32 -13.98 -18.39
C GLY A 35 14.63 -12.81 -17.45
N GLU A 36 14.74 -11.59 -17.96
CA GLU A 36 14.95 -10.38 -17.15
C GLU A 36 13.73 -10.05 -16.27
N GLN A 37 12.49 -10.32 -16.73
CA GLN A 37 11.29 -10.20 -15.90
C GLN A 37 11.20 -11.25 -14.78
N LEU A 38 11.70 -12.46 -15.02
CA LEU A 38 11.72 -13.55 -14.04
C LEU A 38 12.84 -13.38 -13.01
N ASP A 39 14.02 -12.86 -13.40
CA ASP A 39 15.09 -12.52 -12.46
C ASP A 39 14.79 -11.25 -11.64
N ALA A 40 13.98 -10.32 -12.17
CA ALA A 40 13.53 -9.14 -11.44
C ALA A 40 12.44 -9.46 -10.40
N ALA A 41 11.68 -10.52 -10.60
CA ALA A 41 10.75 -11.04 -9.61
C ALA A 41 11.54 -11.93 -8.62
N GLY A 42 12.14 -11.30 -7.61
CA GLY A 42 12.70 -12.03 -6.46
C GLY A 42 11.68 -13.02 -5.86
N GLU A 43 12.13 -13.91 -4.96
CA GLU A 43 11.26 -14.93 -4.35
C GLU A 43 9.87 -14.36 -3.95
N PRO A 44 8.77 -15.03 -4.33
CA PRO A 44 7.43 -14.49 -4.16
C PRO A 44 7.13 -14.25 -2.69
N ARG A 45 6.64 -13.04 -2.37
CA ARG A 45 6.16 -12.66 -1.05
C ARG A 45 4.64 -12.83 -1.02
N VAL A 46 4.16 -13.74 -0.17
CA VAL A 46 2.75 -14.12 -0.09
C VAL A 46 2.23 -13.81 1.29
N PHE A 47 1.10 -13.09 1.35
CA PHE A 47 0.30 -12.90 2.55
C PHE A 47 -0.96 -13.76 2.46
N GLU A 48 -1.49 -14.14 3.61
CA GLU A 48 -2.86 -14.66 3.69
C GLU A 48 -3.87 -13.54 3.39
N ASP A 49 -5.14 -13.93 3.23
CA ASP A 49 -6.24 -12.98 3.13
C ASP A 49 -6.26 -12.09 4.39
N ALA A 50 -6.43 -10.78 4.18
CA ALA A 50 -6.33 -9.80 5.25
C ALA A 50 -7.58 -9.84 6.14
N THR A 51 -7.43 -9.73 7.45
CA THR A 51 -8.60 -9.48 8.31
C THR A 51 -8.76 -7.98 8.50
N ILE A 52 -9.89 -7.41 8.06
CA ILE A 52 -10.15 -5.96 8.09
C ILE A 52 -11.35 -5.69 9.00
N GLU A 53 -11.06 -5.09 10.16
CA GLU A 53 -12.04 -4.81 11.20
C GLU A 53 -12.14 -3.31 11.44
N LEU A 54 -13.31 -2.76 11.14
CA LEU A 54 -13.59 -1.34 11.30
C LEU A 54 -14.03 -1.05 12.74
N GLY A 55 -13.43 -0.02 13.35
CA GLY A 55 -13.75 0.41 14.71
C GLY A 55 -13.41 -0.62 15.80
N ALA A 56 -12.25 -1.29 15.70
CA ALA A 56 -11.82 -2.27 16.70
C ALA A 56 -11.12 -1.63 17.92
N GLU A 57 -10.54 -0.45 17.74
CA GLU A 57 -9.88 0.32 18.80
C GLU A 57 -10.49 1.74 18.86
N TYR A 58 -10.30 2.44 19.99
CA TYR A 58 -10.66 3.85 20.12
C TYR A 58 -9.66 4.63 20.96
N ARG A 59 -9.56 5.94 20.72
CA ARG A 59 -8.66 6.84 21.48
C ARG A 59 -9.43 7.52 22.63
N SER A 60 -8.82 7.63 23.81
CA SER A 60 -9.50 8.06 25.04
C SER A 60 -9.35 9.55 25.43
N TRP A 61 -8.77 10.37 24.56
CA TRP A 61 -8.57 11.79 24.83
C TRP A 61 -9.70 12.67 24.27
N ASN A 62 -9.85 13.88 24.81
CA ASN A 62 -10.97 14.78 24.50
C ASN A 62 -10.94 15.23 23.02
N GLY A 63 -11.84 14.70 22.19
CA GLY A 63 -11.89 14.91 20.74
C GLY A 63 -11.58 13.65 19.90
N GLY A 64 -11.11 12.57 20.54
CA GLY A 64 -10.99 11.25 19.94
C GLY A 64 -12.32 10.49 19.89
N GLY A 65 -12.30 9.25 19.37
CA GLY A 65 -13.45 8.35 19.40
C GLY A 65 -13.85 7.92 20.81
N GLY A 66 -14.72 6.92 20.90
CA GLY A 66 -15.17 6.36 22.17
C GLY A 66 -15.67 4.93 22.02
N ALA A 67 -15.92 4.24 23.14
CA ALA A 67 -16.40 2.87 23.09
C ALA A 67 -17.69 2.68 22.26
N ASN A 68 -18.53 3.72 22.17
CA ASN A 68 -19.76 3.73 21.36
C ASN A 68 -19.57 4.26 19.93
N ASN A 69 -18.42 4.86 19.63
CA ASN A 69 -18.04 5.35 18.32
C ASN A 69 -16.52 5.15 18.14
N PRO A 70 -16.06 3.90 18.00
CA PRO A 70 -14.64 3.60 17.89
C PRO A 70 -14.09 4.13 16.56
N ASP A 71 -12.90 4.72 16.63
CA ASP A 71 -12.33 5.55 15.57
C ASP A 71 -11.01 5.00 15.02
N VAL A 72 -10.66 3.75 15.34
CA VAL A 72 -9.44 3.10 14.84
C VAL A 72 -9.80 1.76 14.19
N ASP A 73 -9.49 1.68 12.91
CA ASP A 73 -9.63 0.48 12.09
C ASP A 73 -8.35 -0.34 12.15
N ILE A 74 -8.51 -1.67 12.13
CA ILE A 74 -7.41 -2.62 12.20
C ILE A 74 -7.40 -3.49 10.95
N ILE A 75 -6.22 -3.63 10.35
CA ILE A 75 -5.97 -4.67 9.32
C ILE A 75 -4.87 -5.59 9.82
N ASN A 76 -5.16 -6.90 9.87
CA ASN A 76 -4.17 -7.92 10.17
C ASN A 76 -3.83 -8.72 8.91
N LEU A 77 -2.53 -8.88 8.64
CA LEU A 77 -2.03 -9.69 7.53
C LEU A 77 -0.98 -10.68 8.05
N VAL A 78 -1.19 -11.96 7.81
CA VAL A 78 -0.19 -13.00 8.11
C VAL A 78 0.75 -13.12 6.91
N TYR A 79 2.05 -12.92 7.14
CA TYR A 79 3.05 -13.14 6.10
C TYR A 79 3.32 -14.63 5.96
N GLN A 80 2.81 -15.26 4.92
CA GLN A 80 2.75 -16.72 4.81
C GLN A 80 4.05 -17.30 4.25
N GLN A 81 4.62 -16.67 3.21
CA GLN A 81 5.76 -17.21 2.49
C GLN A 81 6.63 -16.11 1.86
N GLY A 82 7.94 -16.35 1.87
CA GLY A 82 8.94 -15.59 1.13
C GLY A 82 10.17 -15.29 2.00
N PRO A 83 11.13 -14.51 1.48
CA PRO A 83 12.31 -14.09 2.22
C PRO A 83 11.93 -13.12 3.35
N ILE A 84 12.91 -12.72 4.17
CA ILE A 84 12.69 -11.63 5.13
C ILE A 84 12.22 -10.40 4.35
N PHE A 85 11.08 -9.84 4.76
CA PHE A 85 10.50 -8.67 4.13
C PHE A 85 10.83 -7.44 4.97
N GLU A 86 11.88 -6.74 4.56
CA GLU A 86 12.34 -5.50 5.18
C GLU A 86 11.46 -4.33 4.73
N SER A 87 11.02 -3.50 5.67
CA SER A 87 10.21 -2.32 5.35
C SER A 87 10.95 -1.35 4.43
N ASP A 88 12.29 -1.30 4.51
CA ASP A 88 13.17 -0.46 3.68
C ASP A 88 13.18 -0.85 2.18
N GLN A 89 12.57 -1.97 1.83
CA GLN A 89 12.37 -2.41 0.45
C GLN A 89 11.03 -1.95 -0.14
N ILE A 90 10.12 -1.46 0.71
CA ILE A 90 8.79 -1.00 0.34
C ILE A 90 8.85 0.51 0.18
N GLY A 91 8.40 1.08 -0.93
CA GLY A 91 8.28 2.53 -1.09
C GLY A 91 6.99 3.09 -0.50
N SER A 92 5.91 2.33 -0.62
CA SER A 92 4.63 2.64 0.01
C SER A 92 3.72 1.40 0.08
N ILE A 93 2.75 1.45 0.99
CA ILE A 93 1.68 0.46 1.11
C ILE A 93 0.37 1.16 0.81
N LEU A 94 -0.33 0.67 -0.21
CA LEU A 94 -1.66 1.16 -0.58
C LEU A 94 -2.73 0.26 0.01
N ILE A 95 -3.75 0.87 0.60
CA ILE A 95 -4.97 0.21 1.04
C ILE A 95 -6.09 0.83 0.21
N LYS A 96 -6.64 0.07 -0.72
CA LYS A 96 -7.66 0.53 -1.66
C LYS A 96 -8.97 -0.16 -1.34
N TRP A 97 -10.09 0.55 -1.36
CA TRP A 97 -11.40 -0.06 -1.19
C TRP A 97 -12.37 0.36 -2.29
N THR A 98 -13.34 -0.51 -2.55
CA THR A 98 -14.42 -0.27 -3.50
C THR A 98 -15.68 -0.93 -2.99
N GLY A 99 -16.76 -0.15 -2.90
CA GLY A 99 -18.08 -0.67 -2.55
C GLY A 99 -18.89 -1.07 -3.79
N ASP A 100 -20.03 -1.70 -3.54
CA ASP A 100 -20.95 -2.18 -4.58
C ASP A 100 -21.50 -1.07 -5.50
N ASN A 101 -21.49 0.17 -5.00
CA ASN A 101 -21.91 1.36 -5.74
C ASN A 101 -20.80 1.93 -6.65
N GLY A 102 -19.61 1.34 -6.64
CA GLY A 102 -18.43 1.79 -7.39
C GLY A 102 -17.69 2.98 -6.75
N TYR A 103 -18.20 3.55 -5.66
CA TYR A 103 -17.47 4.53 -4.86
C TYR A 103 -16.46 3.82 -3.96
N GLY A 104 -15.39 4.51 -3.65
CA GLY A 104 -14.35 4.00 -2.76
C GLY A 104 -13.25 5.03 -2.58
N GLY A 105 -12.06 4.53 -2.27
CA GLY A 105 -10.90 5.36 -2.05
C GLY A 105 -9.66 4.53 -1.83
N GLN A 106 -8.60 5.24 -1.46
CA GLN A 106 -7.35 4.63 -1.07
C GLN A 106 -6.64 5.45 0.01
N LEU A 107 -5.88 4.74 0.82
CA LEU A 107 -4.88 5.26 1.74
C LEU A 107 -3.50 4.83 1.25
N ARG A 108 -2.54 5.74 1.32
CA ARG A 108 -1.13 5.43 1.11
C ARG A 108 -0.36 5.67 2.40
N PHE A 109 0.23 4.60 2.91
CA PHE A 109 1.31 4.65 3.88
C PHE A 109 2.62 4.76 3.11
N VAL A 110 3.28 5.92 3.16
CA VAL A 110 4.57 6.11 2.49
C VAL A 110 5.68 5.60 3.40
N ASN A 111 6.67 4.91 2.83
CA ASN A 111 7.81 4.47 3.62
C ASN A 111 8.44 5.66 4.32
N PRO A 112 8.54 5.60 5.65
CA PRO A 112 8.97 6.75 6.37
C PRO A 112 10.47 7.10 6.15
N SER A 113 11.29 6.20 5.61
CA SER A 113 12.64 6.51 5.09
C SER A 113 12.65 7.51 3.93
N ARG A 114 11.51 7.67 3.24
CA ARG A 114 11.31 8.67 2.19
C ARG A 114 10.84 10.00 2.74
N PHE A 115 10.60 10.14 4.04
CA PHE A 115 10.27 11.43 4.61
C PHE A 115 11.56 12.25 4.81
N THR A 116 12.01 12.92 3.76
CA THR A 116 13.18 13.80 3.77
C THR A 116 12.78 15.17 3.24
N ASP A 117 13.54 16.22 3.57
CA ASP A 117 13.34 17.55 3.00
C ASP A 117 13.44 17.56 1.46
N SER A 118 14.04 16.53 0.86
CA SER A 118 14.33 16.44 -0.58
C SER A 118 13.31 15.68 -1.42
N THR A 119 12.35 14.99 -0.80
CA THR A 119 11.40 14.11 -1.50
C THR A 119 10.05 14.77 -1.79
N ASP A 120 9.86 16.06 -1.44
CA ASP A 120 8.60 16.82 -1.56
C ASP A 120 7.36 16.11 -0.98
N GLN A 121 7.59 15.08 -0.15
CA GLN A 121 6.56 14.40 0.64
C GLN A 121 6.09 15.38 1.71
N GLN A 122 4.86 15.88 1.56
CA GLN A 122 4.33 16.96 2.38
C GLN A 122 4.00 16.44 3.78
N TYR A 123 4.88 16.74 4.73
CA TYR A 123 4.56 16.77 6.13
C TYR A 123 3.43 17.78 6.39
N HIS A 124 2.34 17.34 7.00
CA HIS A 124 1.42 18.29 7.61
C HIS A 124 2.10 18.81 8.89
N SER A 125 2.39 20.10 8.96
CA SER A 125 3.03 20.79 10.10
C SER A 125 4.47 20.39 10.52
N GLY A 126 5.06 19.32 9.96
CA GLY A 126 6.48 18.98 10.18
C GLY A 126 6.78 18.23 11.48
N ASP A 127 5.77 17.62 12.13
CA ASP A 127 5.88 17.02 13.47
C ASP A 127 5.60 15.51 13.47
N VAL A 128 6.23 14.77 12.55
CA VAL A 128 6.07 13.31 12.43
C VAL A 128 6.95 12.54 13.43
N GLY A 129 8.02 13.17 13.95
CA GLY A 129 8.95 12.54 14.90
C GLY A 129 9.94 11.58 14.26
N THR A 130 10.61 10.72 15.06
CA THR A 130 11.53 9.70 14.51
C THR A 130 10.77 8.62 13.80
N VAL A 131 11.30 8.22 12.66
CA VAL A 131 10.80 7.13 11.82
C VAL A 131 11.33 5.80 12.32
N CYS A 132 10.45 4.81 12.45
CA CYS A 132 10.81 3.45 12.80
C CYS A 132 10.49 2.49 11.65
N THR A 133 11.50 1.71 11.27
CA THR A 133 11.43 0.66 10.25
C THR A 133 11.66 -0.71 10.89
N GLY A 134 11.32 -1.78 10.19
CA GLY A 134 11.44 -3.14 10.72
C GLY A 134 11.42 -4.20 9.64
N GLU A 135 11.34 -5.46 10.06
CA GLU A 135 11.27 -6.61 9.18
C GLU A 135 10.17 -7.57 9.62
N ILE A 136 9.66 -8.36 8.67
CA ILE A 136 8.77 -9.47 8.96
C ILE A 136 9.25 -10.74 8.26
N GLN A 137 9.10 -11.87 8.93
CA GLN A 137 9.45 -13.19 8.42
C GLN A 137 8.19 -14.04 8.27
N ALA A 138 8.26 -15.11 7.47
CA ALA A 138 7.15 -16.01 7.28
C ALA A 138 6.62 -16.55 8.63
N GLY A 139 5.30 -16.54 8.82
CA GLY A 139 4.60 -16.81 10.06
C GLY A 139 4.36 -15.57 10.95
N GLY A 140 4.96 -14.42 10.62
CA GLY A 140 4.71 -13.16 11.33
C GLY A 140 3.38 -12.51 10.94
N VAL A 141 2.95 -11.53 11.74
CA VAL A 141 1.74 -10.74 11.49
C VAL A 141 2.07 -9.27 11.38
N LEU A 142 1.60 -8.61 10.32
CA LEU A 142 1.50 -7.16 10.24
C LEU A 142 0.15 -6.72 10.78
N THR A 143 0.16 -5.74 11.69
CA THR A 143 -1.05 -5.07 12.17
C THR A 143 -1.00 -3.60 11.78
N PHE A 144 -1.91 -3.21 10.90
CA PHE A 144 -2.13 -1.85 10.46
C PHE A 144 -3.15 -1.20 11.38
N ARG A 145 -2.87 0.04 11.77
CA ARG A 145 -3.78 0.89 12.52
C ARG A 145 -4.05 2.14 11.71
N MET A 146 -5.33 2.44 11.54
CA MET A 146 -5.77 3.58 10.74
C MET A 146 -6.80 4.36 11.56
N VAL A 147 -6.51 5.61 11.85
CA VAL A 147 -7.45 6.50 12.52
C VAL A 147 -8.47 6.98 11.52
N HIS A 148 -9.70 6.60 11.78
CA HIS A 148 -10.89 7.06 11.08
C HIS A 148 -11.40 8.33 11.77
N ASN A 149 -11.60 9.42 11.02
CA ASN A 149 -12.08 10.67 11.60
C ASN A 149 -13.60 10.81 11.68
N GLU A 150 -14.33 9.76 11.34
CA GLU A 150 -15.78 9.79 11.43
C GLU A 150 -16.22 10.00 12.88
N GLY A 151 -16.79 11.17 13.15
CA GLY A 151 -17.28 11.55 14.48
C GLY A 151 -16.23 12.13 15.44
N GLN A 152 -15.08 12.57 14.95
CA GLN A 152 -14.19 13.43 15.75
C GLN A 152 -14.76 14.85 15.85
N GLU A 153 -14.63 15.46 17.03
CA GLU A 153 -15.04 16.85 17.28
C GLU A 153 -13.83 17.68 17.73
N GLY A 154 -13.57 18.81 17.05
CA GLY A 154 -12.50 19.75 17.33
C GLY A 154 -11.08 19.30 16.90
N GLY A 155 -10.21 20.29 16.70
CA GLY A 155 -8.81 20.08 16.27
C GLY A 155 -8.65 20.00 14.76
N ASP A 156 -7.41 20.03 14.26
CA ASP A 156 -7.06 20.17 12.83
C ASP A 156 -7.55 19.02 11.92
N THR A 157 -8.26 18.04 12.47
CA THR A 157 -8.71 16.82 11.81
C THR A 157 -10.23 16.61 11.89
N ASP A 158 -10.97 17.58 12.44
CA ASP A 158 -12.43 17.57 12.51
C ASP A 158 -13.04 17.50 11.09
N PRO A 159 -13.99 16.57 10.80
CA PRO A 159 -14.67 16.50 9.52
C PRO A 159 -15.37 17.79 9.08
N ALA A 160 -15.75 18.64 10.03
CA ALA A 160 -16.43 19.92 9.80
C ALA A 160 -15.46 21.09 9.53
N ASP A 161 -14.17 20.93 9.84
CA ASP A 161 -13.16 21.96 9.61
C ASP A 161 -12.86 22.12 8.11
N THR A 162 -12.27 23.26 7.75
CA THR A 162 -11.91 23.59 6.37
C THR A 162 -10.41 23.52 6.14
N ILE A 163 -10.00 23.01 4.98
CA ILE A 163 -8.60 22.96 4.57
C ILE A 163 -8.06 24.40 4.53
N PRO A 164 -7.00 24.72 5.29
CA PRO A 164 -6.40 26.03 5.27
C PRO A 164 -6.01 26.43 3.84
N GLY A 165 -6.56 27.55 3.38
CA GLY A 165 -6.23 28.11 2.06
C GLY A 165 -7.11 27.64 0.89
N THR A 166 -8.00 26.66 1.07
CA THR A 166 -8.96 26.27 0.00
C THR A 166 -10.43 26.53 0.36
N ASN A 167 -10.76 26.69 1.65
CA ASN A 167 -12.14 26.81 2.17
C ASN A 167 -13.05 25.60 1.85
N GLU A 168 -12.47 24.48 1.41
CA GLU A 168 -13.17 23.22 1.27
C GLU A 168 -13.24 22.54 2.64
N GLN A 169 -14.40 21.95 3.00
CA GLN A 169 -14.49 21.12 4.21
C GLN A 169 -13.63 19.87 4.03
N PHE A 170 -12.96 19.43 5.10
CA PHE A 170 -12.15 18.20 5.06
C PHE A 170 -13.00 16.97 4.73
N GLY A 171 -14.27 16.92 5.16
CA GLY A 171 -15.12 15.74 5.02
C GLY A 171 -14.56 14.56 5.84
N VAL A 172 -15.06 13.35 5.62
CA VAL A 172 -14.50 12.16 6.28
C VAL A 172 -13.23 11.72 5.54
N ARG A 173 -12.07 11.91 6.17
CA ARG A 173 -10.76 11.46 5.69
C ARG A 173 -9.98 10.81 6.82
N TYR A 174 -9.08 9.92 6.45
CA TYR A 174 -8.00 9.50 7.35
C TYR A 174 -6.94 10.62 7.37
N VAL A 175 -6.33 10.87 8.53
CA VAL A 175 -5.46 12.04 8.78
C VAL A 175 -4.15 11.63 9.43
N GLU A 176 -3.22 12.57 9.56
CA GLU A 176 -2.02 12.40 10.38
C GLU A 176 -2.35 12.14 11.85
N SER A 177 -1.86 11.05 12.43
CA SER A 177 -2.14 10.66 13.82
C SER A 177 -1.02 9.77 14.36
N GLY A 178 -0.70 9.89 15.66
CA GLY A 178 0.24 8.97 16.30
C GLY A 178 -0.28 7.56 16.53
N TRP A 179 -1.56 7.33 16.24
CA TRP A 179 -2.16 6.01 16.26
C TRP A 179 -2.20 5.36 14.88
N ASN A 180 -1.80 6.07 13.83
CA ASN A 180 -1.55 5.46 12.54
C ASN A 180 -0.21 4.76 12.54
N GLY A 181 -0.16 3.61 11.89
CA GLY A 181 1.10 2.93 11.65
C GLY A 181 0.91 1.44 11.47
N ILE A 182 2.01 0.78 11.20
CA ILE A 182 2.07 -0.65 10.94
C ILE A 182 3.14 -1.23 11.83
N VAL A 183 2.78 -2.29 12.55
CA VAL A 183 3.70 -3.05 13.41
C VAL A 183 3.81 -4.48 12.91
N ALA A 184 5.00 -5.07 13.03
CA ALA A 184 5.27 -6.47 12.76
C ALA A 184 5.43 -7.21 14.10
N ASN A 185 4.52 -8.12 14.42
CA ASN A 185 4.51 -8.87 15.69
C ASN A 185 4.54 -7.97 16.95
N GLY A 186 4.01 -6.75 16.85
CA GLY A 186 4.04 -5.76 17.93
C GLY A 186 5.24 -4.81 17.92
N GLU A 187 6.24 -5.07 17.09
CA GLU A 187 7.41 -4.20 16.90
C GLU A 187 7.20 -3.23 15.73
N PRO A 188 7.85 -2.05 15.71
CA PRO A 188 7.77 -1.11 14.60
C PRO A 188 8.03 -1.72 13.21
N PHE A 189 7.26 -1.31 12.20
CA PHE A 189 7.49 -1.68 10.80
C PHE A 189 7.36 -0.46 9.87
N PHE A 190 6.22 0.22 9.90
CA PHE A 190 5.97 1.52 9.25
C PHE A 190 5.30 2.40 10.30
N SER A 191 6.08 2.96 11.21
CA SER A 191 5.58 3.78 12.33
C SER A 191 6.48 4.98 12.62
N THR A 192 5.97 5.91 13.41
CA THR A 192 6.65 7.16 13.77
C THR A 192 6.43 7.47 15.24
N GLU A 193 7.38 8.16 15.89
CA GLU A 193 7.27 8.53 17.32
C GLU A 193 6.18 9.57 17.61
N ASN A 194 5.82 10.40 16.62
CA ASN A 194 4.76 11.37 16.78
C ASN A 194 3.58 11.02 15.89
N ARG A 195 3.28 11.76 14.82
CA ARG A 195 2.08 11.52 14.01
C ARG A 195 2.43 10.95 12.64
N TYR A 196 1.90 9.78 12.29
CA TYR A 196 2.14 9.21 10.95
C TYR A 196 1.14 9.78 9.95
N PRO A 197 1.59 10.46 8.87
CA PRO A 197 0.71 10.99 7.84
C PRO A 197 0.21 9.87 6.91
N ILE A 198 -1.07 9.89 6.60
CA ILE A 198 -1.65 9.02 5.56
C ILE A 198 -2.15 9.91 4.43
N GLU A 199 -1.76 9.60 3.20
CA GLU A 199 -2.34 10.24 2.02
C GLU A 199 -3.65 9.55 1.67
N TYR A 200 -4.75 10.30 1.72
CA TYR A 200 -6.08 9.86 1.32
C TYR A 200 -6.44 10.38 -0.07
N SER A 201 -7.00 9.53 -0.92
CA SER A 201 -7.70 9.95 -2.14
C SER A 201 -8.92 9.08 -2.38
N GLY A 202 -10.06 9.67 -2.73
CA GLY A 202 -11.30 8.95 -2.93
C GLY A 202 -12.52 9.80 -2.64
N ASP A 203 -13.69 9.17 -2.68
CA ASP A 203 -14.98 9.84 -2.56
C ASP A 203 -15.65 9.62 -1.20
N ARG A 204 -15.23 8.60 -0.44
CA ARG A 204 -15.76 8.26 0.90
C ARG A 204 -14.77 7.40 1.69
N PRO A 205 -14.88 7.27 3.03
CA PRO A 205 -14.12 6.29 3.83
C PRO A 205 -14.50 4.84 3.47
N ILE A 206 -13.77 3.89 4.04
CA ILE A 206 -14.11 2.47 3.99
C ILE A 206 -15.40 2.22 4.78
N GLU A 207 -16.26 1.34 4.26
CA GLU A 207 -17.50 0.94 4.91
C GLU A 207 -17.57 -0.59 5.02
N PRO A 208 -18.31 -1.15 6.00
CA PRO A 208 -18.53 -2.59 6.07
C PRO A 208 -19.13 -3.13 4.76
N GLY A 209 -18.54 -4.20 4.22
CA GLY A 209 -18.92 -4.81 2.95
C GLY A 209 -18.09 -4.36 1.76
N ASP A 210 -17.22 -3.34 1.90
CA ASP A 210 -16.30 -2.95 0.84
C ASP A 210 -15.27 -4.03 0.55
N SER A 211 -14.96 -4.23 -0.74
CA SER A 211 -13.80 -5.01 -1.16
C SER A 211 -12.55 -4.18 -0.99
N VAL A 212 -11.53 -4.74 -0.33
CA VAL A 212 -10.28 -4.05 0.01
C VAL A 212 -9.10 -4.80 -0.59
N GLU A 213 -8.19 -4.06 -1.21
CA GLU A 213 -6.89 -4.54 -1.66
C GLU A 213 -5.77 -3.83 -0.90
N ILE A 214 -4.80 -4.60 -0.38
CA ILE A 214 -3.56 -4.08 0.20
C ILE A 214 -2.40 -4.40 -0.74
N TRP A 215 -1.73 -3.37 -1.24
CA TRP A 215 -0.60 -3.50 -2.18
C TRP A 215 0.67 -2.96 -1.55
N PHE A 216 1.70 -3.80 -1.49
CA PHE A 216 3.05 -3.42 -1.07
C PHE A 216 3.84 -3.03 -2.32
N LEU A 217 4.18 -1.75 -2.45
CA LEU A 217 4.92 -1.24 -3.59
C LEU A 217 6.40 -1.15 -3.28
N GLY A 218 7.27 -1.42 -4.26
CA GLY A 218 8.71 -1.35 -4.08
C GLY A 218 9.23 0.07 -3.89
N ASN A 219 10.54 0.21 -3.68
CA ASN A 219 11.20 1.47 -3.31
C ASN A 219 11.00 2.68 -4.23
N GLU A 220 10.48 2.50 -5.45
CA GLU A 220 10.12 3.58 -6.39
C GLU A 220 8.61 3.63 -6.69
N ASP A 221 7.81 2.83 -5.99
CA ASP A 221 6.37 2.60 -6.22
C ASP A 221 6.00 2.06 -7.62
N GLU A 222 6.98 1.67 -8.44
CA GLU A 222 6.76 1.20 -9.81
C GLU A 222 6.43 -0.30 -9.90
N ILE A 223 6.84 -1.08 -8.88
CA ILE A 223 6.67 -2.53 -8.83
C ILE A 223 5.79 -2.91 -7.65
N VAL A 224 4.91 -3.91 -7.82
CA VAL A 224 4.16 -4.49 -6.70
C VAL A 224 4.95 -5.69 -6.16
N LEU A 225 5.38 -5.60 -4.91
CA LEU A 225 6.14 -6.64 -4.21
C LEU A 225 5.25 -7.74 -3.65
N ALA A 226 4.07 -7.37 -3.15
CA ALA A 226 3.10 -8.29 -2.58
C ALA A 226 1.68 -7.68 -2.62
N LYS A 227 0.67 -8.55 -2.57
CA LYS A 227 -0.74 -8.16 -2.48
C LYS A 227 -1.47 -9.04 -1.48
N SER A 228 -2.50 -8.49 -0.86
CA SER A 228 -3.54 -9.22 -0.14
C SER A 228 -4.87 -8.49 -0.36
N SER A 229 -5.98 -9.17 -0.09
CA SER A 229 -7.31 -8.61 -0.21
C SER A 229 -8.28 -9.34 0.71
N ASP A 230 -9.32 -8.65 1.16
CA ASP A 230 -10.51 -9.25 1.76
C ASP A 230 -11.64 -8.19 1.79
N VAL A 231 -12.74 -8.51 2.46
CA VAL A 231 -13.90 -7.64 2.65
C VAL A 231 -13.84 -6.97 4.03
N ALA A 232 -14.05 -5.66 4.06
CA ALA A 232 -14.14 -4.90 5.29
C ALA A 232 -15.35 -5.35 6.12
N SER A 233 -15.16 -5.52 7.42
CA SER A 233 -16.24 -5.89 8.35
C SER A 233 -16.26 -4.97 9.56
N GLN A 234 -17.46 -4.72 10.11
CA GLN A 234 -17.57 -4.03 11.38
C GLN A 234 -17.03 -4.92 12.50
N TYR A 235 -16.18 -4.38 13.38
CA TYR A 235 -15.76 -5.09 14.58
C TYR A 235 -16.98 -5.39 15.48
N THR A 236 -17.12 -6.64 15.90
CA THR A 236 -18.28 -7.11 16.71
C THR A 236 -17.96 -7.33 18.19
N GLY A 237 -16.68 -7.22 18.56
CA GLY A 237 -16.24 -7.31 19.95
C GLY A 237 -16.48 -6.02 20.73
N THR A 238 -15.90 -5.94 21.93
CA THR A 238 -15.82 -4.68 22.68
C THR A 238 -14.60 -3.90 22.22
N PRO A 239 -14.74 -2.68 21.66
CA PRO A 239 -13.60 -1.91 21.20
C PRO A 239 -12.59 -1.68 22.31
N THR A 240 -11.31 -1.77 21.98
CA THR A 240 -10.23 -1.61 22.96
C THR A 240 -9.82 -0.14 23.06
N GLU A 241 -9.75 0.37 24.28
CA GLU A 241 -9.26 1.72 24.56
C GLU A 241 -7.74 1.82 24.36
N ARG A 242 -7.28 2.92 23.75
CA ARG A 242 -5.86 3.25 23.65
C ARG A 242 -5.56 4.61 24.23
N ASP A 243 -4.90 4.57 25.37
CA ASP A 243 -4.51 5.76 26.12
C ASP A 243 -3.27 6.47 25.56
N SER A 244 -2.51 5.81 24.68
CA SER A 244 -1.33 6.40 24.05
C SER A 244 -1.02 5.78 22.68
N ALA A 245 -0.38 6.59 21.84
CA ALA A 245 0.34 6.14 20.66
C ALA A 245 1.47 5.18 21.09
N PRO A 246 1.89 4.23 20.24
CA PRO A 246 3.09 3.44 20.48
C PRO A 246 4.28 4.37 20.80
N THR A 247 4.95 4.17 21.92
CA THR A 247 6.10 4.98 22.33
C THR A 247 7.40 4.28 21.95
N GLY A 248 8.18 4.90 21.08
CA GLY A 248 9.54 4.50 20.73
C GLY A 248 9.67 3.66 19.46
N CYS A 249 10.85 3.80 18.85
CA CYS A 249 11.54 2.70 18.19
C CYS A 249 12.37 1.94 19.27
#